data_AF-A0A965K3U7-F1
#
_entry.id   AF-A0A965K3U7-F1
#
_cell.length_a   1.000
_cell.length_b   1.000
_cell.length_c   1.000
_cell.angle_alpha   90.00
_cell.angle_beta   90.00
_cell.angle_gamma   90.00
#
_symmetry.space_group_name_H-M   'P 1'
#
loop_
_entity.id
_entity.type
_entity.pdbx_description
1 polymer ?
#
loop_
_entity_poly.entity_id
_entity_poly.type
_entity_poly.pdbx_seq_one_letter_code
_entity_poly.pdbx_strand_id
1 'polypeptide(L)'
;MQTYLIVPDIHVPFHDIKAVKLVTKLIKELPQLSGMVMLGDFLDAFQISTYSKDPSRRNLLAEDIEDFKQILNEWSRNLKEGSNI
;
A
#
# COMPACT_ATOMS: atom_id res chain seq x y z
N MET A 1 24.86 -8.85 -0.98
CA MET A 1 23.82 -8.97 -2.01
C MET A 1 22.65 -8.12 -1.56
N GLN A 2 22.15 -7.22 -2.39
CA GLN A 2 20.97 -6.41 -2.05
C GLN A 2 19.71 -7.17 -2.48
N THR A 3 18.68 -7.17 -1.63
CA THR A 3 17.41 -7.86 -1.92
C THR A 3 16.26 -6.91 -1.68
N TYR A 4 15.39 -6.72 -2.66
CA TYR A 4 14.26 -5.80 -2.57
C TYR A 4 12.94 -6.56 -2.67
N LEU A 5 11.95 -6.12 -1.90
CA LEU A 5 10.57 -6.58 -2.04
C LEU A 5 9.85 -5.71 -3.07
N ILE A 6 9.30 -6.29 -4.12
CA ILE A 6 8.56 -5.57 -5.16
C ILE A 6 7.07 -5.70 -4.89
N VAL A 7 6.36 -4.58 -4.82
CA VAL A 7 4.93 -4.55 -4.53
C VAL A 7 4.17 -3.72 -5.58
N PRO A 8 3.46 -4.39 -6.51
CA PRO A 8 2.55 -3.76 -7.47
C PRO A 8 1.12 -3.59 -6.94
N ASP A 9 0.40 -2.62 -7.50
CA ASP A 9 -1.06 -2.59 -7.67
C ASP A 9 -1.87 -2.98 -6.41
N ILE A 10 -1.73 -2.20 -5.33
CA ILE A 10 -2.50 -2.44 -4.10
C ILE A 10 -3.95 -1.94 -4.25
N HIS A 11 -4.19 -0.80 -4.91
CA HIS A 11 -5.53 -0.22 -5.13
C HIS A 11 -6.36 0.00 -3.85
N VAL A 12 -5.87 0.79 -2.90
CA VAL A 12 -6.68 1.26 -1.75
C VAL A 12 -7.84 2.14 -2.24
N PRO A 13 -9.10 1.93 -1.79
CA PRO A 13 -9.52 1.05 -0.68
C PRO A 13 -9.95 -0.38 -1.11
N PHE A 14 -9.85 -0.72 -2.39
CA PHE A 14 -10.29 -2.02 -2.95
C PHE A 14 -9.28 -3.16 -2.84
N HIS A 15 -8.18 -2.94 -2.11
CA HIS A 15 -7.08 -3.88 -1.95
C HIS A 15 -7.49 -5.24 -1.37
N ASP A 16 -6.76 -6.30 -1.74
CA ASP A 16 -6.88 -7.60 -1.07
C ASP A 16 -6.19 -7.55 0.30
N ILE A 17 -7.00 -7.63 1.36
CA ILE A 17 -6.55 -7.63 2.76
C ILE A 17 -5.53 -8.74 3.04
N LYS A 18 -5.66 -9.92 2.42
CA LYS A 18 -4.72 -11.03 2.61
C LYS A 18 -3.37 -10.73 1.96
N ALA A 19 -3.37 -10.08 0.79
CA ALA A 19 -2.14 -9.67 0.11
C ALA A 19 -1.37 -8.64 0.95
N VAL A 20 -2.06 -7.61 1.45
CA VAL A 20 -1.44 -6.61 2.34
C VAL A 20 -0.86 -7.26 3.60
N LYS A 21 -1.59 -8.18 4.24
CA LYS A 21 -1.10 -8.93 5.40
C LYS A 21 0.13 -9.78 5.08
N LEU A 22 0.18 -10.40 3.90
CA LEU A 22 1.33 -11.17 3.46
C LEU A 22 2.55 -10.26 3.28
N VAL A 23 2.40 -9.11 2.63
CA VAL A 23 3.49 -8.12 2.48
C VAL A 23 4.00 -7.68 3.85
N THR A 24 3.11 -7.32 4.77
CA THR A 24 3.46 -6.98 6.15
C THR A 24 4.24 -8.11 6.84
N LYS A 25 3.82 -9.37 6.66
CA LYS A 25 4.51 -10.53 7.22
C LYS A 25 5.93 -10.68 6.64
N LEU A 26 6.08 -10.56 5.32
CA LEU A 26 7.38 -10.66 4.65
C LEU A 26 8.35 -9.57 5.12
N ILE A 27 7.88 -8.33 5.26
CA ILE A 27 8.71 -7.22 5.78
C ILE A 27 9.22 -7.54 7.20
N LYS A 28 8.37 -8.10 8.06
CA LYS A 28 8.71 -8.43 9.45
C LYS A 28 9.62 -9.66 9.58
N GLU A 29 9.45 -10.66 8.71
CA GLU A 29 10.13 -11.96 8.85
C GLU A 29 11.39 -12.11 7.98
N LEU A 30 11.62 -11.24 6.99
CA LEU A 30 12.78 -11.32 6.08
C LEU A 30 13.84 -10.26 6.43
N PRO A 31 14.78 -10.55 7.36
CA PRO A 31 15.79 -9.58 7.78
C PRO A 31 16.78 -9.21 6.66
N GLN A 32 16.89 -9.97 5.58
CA GLN A 32 17.81 -9.69 4.48
C GLN A 32 17.30 -8.62 3.49
N LEU A 33 16.04 -8.17 3.63
CA LEU A 33 15.50 -7.11 2.78
C LEU A 33 16.29 -5.81 2.99
N SER A 34 16.76 -5.24 1.88
CA SER A 34 17.44 -3.95 1.79
C SER A 34 16.45 -2.80 1.61
N GLY A 35 15.21 -3.11 1.22
CA GLY A 35 14.14 -2.14 1.03
C GLY A 35 12.96 -2.73 0.28
N MET A 36 12.02 -1.87 -0.08
CA MET A 36 10.85 -2.17 -0.88
C MET A 36 10.83 -1.26 -2.11
N VAL A 37 10.22 -1.71 -3.20
CA VAL A 37 9.94 -0.90 -4.39
C VAL A 37 8.46 -1.02 -4.70
N MET A 38 7.77 0.12 -4.67
CA MET A 38 6.37 0.22 -5.08
C MET A 38 6.30 0.52 -6.57
N LEU A 39 5.53 -0.27 -7.34
CA LEU A 39 5.43 -0.09 -8.79
C LEU A 39 4.37 0.93 -9.24
N GLY A 40 3.67 1.56 -8.30
CA GLY A 40 2.56 2.47 -8.58
C GLY A 40 1.23 1.92 -8.07
N ASP A 41 0.14 2.60 -8.41
CA ASP A 41 -1.26 2.18 -8.19
C ASP A 41 -1.54 1.65 -6.77
N PHE A 42 -0.94 2.30 -5.77
CA PHE A 42 -1.25 2.02 -4.37
C PHE A 42 -2.59 2.67 -3.98
N LEU A 43 -2.84 3.91 -4.38
CA LEU A 43 -4.13 4.57 -4.20
C LEU A 43 -4.93 4.51 -5.51
N ASP A 44 -6.15 3.97 -5.45
CA ASP A 44 -6.97 3.76 -6.65
C ASP A 44 -7.55 5.06 -7.23
N ALA A 45 -7.78 6.07 -6.37
CA ALA A 45 -8.32 7.38 -6.74
C ALA A 45 -9.68 7.35 -7.46
N PHE A 46 -10.46 6.26 -7.34
CA PHE A 46 -11.80 6.13 -7.93
C PHE A 46 -12.73 7.30 -7.61
N GLN A 47 -12.68 7.83 -6.39
CA GLN A 47 -13.58 8.90 -5.93
C GLN A 47 -13.47 10.17 -6.77
N ILE A 48 -12.30 10.47 -7.34
CA ILE A 48 -12.06 11.64 -8.19
C ILE A 48 -12.03 11.33 -9.68
N SER A 49 -12.20 10.06 -10.07
CA SER A 49 -12.28 9.68 -11.48
C SER A 49 -13.54 10.23 -12.17
N THR A 50 -13.60 10.23 -13.49
CA THR A 50 -14.81 10.61 -14.24
C THR A 50 -15.76 9.45 -14.50
N TYR A 51 -15.45 8.24 -14.00
CA TYR A 51 -16.30 7.07 -14.15
C TYR A 51 -17.64 7.25 -13.42
N SER A 52 -18.69 6.64 -13.98
CA SER A 52 -20.02 6.64 -13.38
C SER A 52 -19.97 5.96 -12.01
N LYS A 53 -20.38 6.68 -10.97
CA LYS A 53 -20.40 6.20 -9.60
C LYS A 53 -21.83 6.06 -9.12
N ASP A 54 -22.02 5.18 -8.16
CA ASP A 54 -23.25 5.13 -7.40
C ASP A 54 -23.34 6.39 -6.51
N PRO A 55 -24.32 7.29 -6.73
CA PRO A 55 -24.44 8.53 -5.97
C PRO A 55 -24.77 8.30 -4.48
N SER A 56 -25.15 7.09 -4.08
CA SER A 56 -25.34 6.72 -2.68
C SER A 56 -24.02 6.49 -1.94
N ARG A 57 -22.91 6.23 -2.64
CA ARG A 57 -21.58 6.08 -2.03
C ARG A 57 -21.05 7.46 -1.65
N ARG A 58 -20.83 7.66 -0.36
CA ARG A 58 -20.29 8.90 0.23
C ARG A 58 -18.86 8.71 0.72
N ASN A 59 -18.02 8.03 -0.04
CA ASN A 59 -16.61 7.89 0.33
C ASN A 59 -15.85 9.13 -0.13
N LEU A 60 -15.09 9.73 0.77
CA LEU A 60 -14.25 10.88 0.45
C LEU A 60 -12.86 10.40 0.05
N LEU A 61 -12.24 11.04 -0.95
CA LEU A 61 -10.84 10.75 -1.29
C LEU A 61 -9.91 10.87 -0.07
N ALA A 62 -10.24 11.77 0.87
CA ALA A 62 -9.49 11.94 2.10
C ALA A 62 -9.46 10.68 2.97
N GLU A 63 -10.56 9.90 2.99
CA GLU A 63 -10.64 8.63 3.72
C GLU A 63 -9.74 7.59 3.04
N ASP A 64 -9.81 7.47 1.71
CA ASP A 64 -8.95 6.56 0.95
C ASP A 64 -7.45 6.88 1.13
N ILE A 65 -7.09 8.17 1.20
CA ILE A 65 -5.73 8.62 1.50
C ILE A 65 -5.30 8.22 2.91
N GLU A 66 -6.20 8.32 3.89
CA GLU A 66 -5.88 7.93 5.26
C GLU A 66 -5.64 6.42 5.37
N ASP A 67 -6.48 5.60 4.74
CA ASP A 67 -6.29 4.14 4.68
C ASP A 67 -4.98 3.77 3.98
N PHE A 68 -4.65 4.45 2.89
CA PHE A 68 -3.37 4.29 2.19
C PHE A 68 -2.19 4.61 3.11
N LYS A 69 -2.26 5.73 3.85
CA LYS A 69 -1.22 6.16 4.78
C LYS A 69 -1.06 5.17 5.93
N GLN A 70 -2.13 4.56 6.42
CA GLN A 70 -2.04 3.55 7.48
C GLN A 70 -1.17 2.37 7.04
N ILE A 71 -1.41 1.82 5.84
CA ILE A 71 -0.63 0.70 5.30
C ILE A 71 0.82 1.13 5.06
N LEU A 72 1.04 2.26 4.39
CA LEU A 72 2.38 2.76 4.08
C LEU A 72 3.20 3.03 5.36
N ASN A 73 2.58 3.63 6.38
CA ASN A 73 3.22 3.89 7.67
C ASN A 73 3.53 2.59 8.42
N GLU A 74 2.65 1.57 8.36
CA GLU A 74 2.97 0.26 8.94
C GLU A 74 4.20 -0.33 8.25
N TRP A 75 4.24 -0.36 6.92
CA TRP A 75 5.37 -0.93 6.18
C TRP A 75 6.67 -0.16 6.44
N SER A 76 6.63 1.17 6.39
CA SER A 76 7.80 2.02 6.67
C SER A 76 8.38 1.79 8.07
N ARG A 77 7.53 1.61 9.10
CA ARG A 77 7.98 1.36 10.49
C ARG A 77 8.63 -0.02 10.67
N ASN A 78 8.26 -1.00 9.86
CA ASN A 78 8.76 -2.37 9.98
C ASN A 78 9.98 -2.65 9.08
N LEU A 79 10.25 -1.80 8.10
CA LEU A 79 11.49 -1.85 7.34
C LEU A 79 12.68 -1.44 8.23
N LYS A 80 13.86 -1.98 7.92
CA LYS A 80 15.08 -1.70 8.69
C LYS A 80 15.49 -0.23 8.54
N GLU A 81 16.12 0.31 9.57
CA GLU A 81 16.69 1.66 9.53
C GLU A 81 17.65 1.81 8.33
N GLY A 82 17.48 2.90 7.57
CA GLY A 82 18.21 3.13 6.31
C GLY A 82 17.63 2.43 5.07
N SER A 83 16.54 1.66 5.21
CA SER A 83 15.81 1.11 4.06
C SER A 83 14.96 2.18 3.39
N ASN A 84 14.84 2.11 2.07
CA ASN A 84 13.96 2.99 1.28
C ASN A 84 12.71 2.23 0.80
N ILE A 85 11.63 2.97 0.59
CA ILE A 85 10.41 2.60 -0.13
C ILE A 85 10.39 3.37 -1.45
#